data_AF-A0A8S3SBE3-F1
#
_entry.id   AF-A0A8S3SBE3-F1
#
_cell.length_a   1.000
_cell.length_b   1.000
_cell.length_c   1.000
_cell.angle_alpha   90.00
_cell.angle_beta   90.00
_cell.angle_gamma   90.00
#
_symmetry.space_group_name_H-M   'P 1'
#
loop_
_entity.id
_entity.type
_entity.pdbx_description
1 polymer ?
#
loop_
_entity_poly.entity_id
_entity_poly.type
_entity_poly.pdbx_seq_one_letter_code
_entity_poly.pdbx_strand_id
1 'polypeptide(L)'
;MSGIFVSIKLNLQKYSSFLEVKKSASNKLHHEQTLSVQESFRNDIVSLYGVIDDLGNPFLETSKDLLVLDSKNIVDISVVKTVNTIESLGQEQFEKYTKERLVDRTTSVFDTIKRNKLPLFQTPPPAKKTSTTDHKLMALKSNCSLFSRLYIACQSRDGNLDDFFRHENHAFPPSLSQNGTIRLGTKADLLSKCLERLTPPTDVKPVVSSVILDGSAVVNMLKPVNIKSFNEYALKVFIPYIQNIGKDVQRIDIVFDTYIDNSLKASTRGKRGKGIRRRVQDETNVPGNWQEFLSCFIFSLIK
;
A
#
# COMPACT_ATOMS: atom_id res chain seq x y z
N MET A 1 24.75 19.64 6.88
CA MET A 1 23.68 19.48 5.86
C MET A 1 22.81 20.72 5.67
N SER A 2 22.68 21.62 6.66
CA SER A 2 22.09 22.97 6.49
C SER A 2 22.75 23.80 5.38
N GLY A 3 24.06 23.62 5.15
CA GLY A 3 24.81 24.32 4.09
C GLY A 3 24.36 24.02 2.67
N ILE A 4 23.84 22.81 2.37
CA ILE A 4 23.39 22.45 1.01
C ILE A 4 22.12 23.22 0.65
N PHE A 5 21.17 23.32 1.57
CA PHE A 5 19.93 24.07 1.37
C PHE A 5 20.16 25.58 1.27
N VAL A 6 21.09 26.12 2.05
CA VAL A 6 21.51 27.53 1.93
C VAL A 6 22.17 27.79 0.56
N SER A 7 23.02 26.88 0.08
CA SER A 7 23.61 26.97 -1.27
C SER A 7 22.57 26.89 -2.39
N ILE A 8 21.54 26.04 -2.27
CA ILE A 8 20.45 25.95 -3.27
C ILE A 8 19.65 27.26 -3.29
N LYS A 9 19.31 27.81 -2.12
CA LYS A 9 18.55 29.06 -1.99
C LYS A 9 19.31 30.27 -2.58
N LEU A 10 20.62 30.34 -2.33
CA LEU A 10 21.51 31.36 -2.91
C LEU A 10 21.66 31.21 -4.44
N ASN A 11 21.76 29.98 -4.94
CA ASN A 11 21.84 29.74 -6.39
C ASN A 11 20.55 30.14 -7.12
N LEU A 12 19.37 29.95 -6.51
CA LEU A 12 18.09 30.34 -7.10
C LEU A 12 17.89 31.86 -7.19
N GLN A 13 18.31 32.61 -6.18
CA GLN A 13 18.33 34.08 -6.23
C GLN A 13 19.28 34.56 -7.34
N LYS A 14 20.47 33.96 -7.43
CA LYS A 14 21.47 34.28 -8.45
C LYS A 14 20.97 33.96 -9.87
N TYR A 15 20.27 32.84 -10.06
CA TYR A 15 19.67 32.46 -11.34
C TYR A 15 18.52 33.41 -11.74
N SER A 16 17.71 33.84 -10.76
CA SER A 16 16.62 34.79 -10.99
C SER A 16 17.13 36.15 -11.48
N SER A 17 18.29 36.61 -10.97
CA SER A 17 18.94 37.84 -11.47
C SER A 17 19.62 37.69 -12.84
N PHE A 18 19.88 36.46 -13.30
CA PHE A 18 20.58 36.20 -14.57
C PHE A 18 19.66 36.19 -15.79
N LEU A 19 18.34 36.01 -15.57
CA LEU A 19 17.33 35.91 -16.64
C LEU A 19 16.79 37.27 -17.11
N GLU A 20 17.20 38.39 -16.51
CA GLU A 20 16.85 39.75 -16.99
C GLU A 20 17.69 40.22 -18.19
N VAL A 21 18.47 39.34 -18.84
CA VAL A 21 19.34 39.72 -19.95
C VAL A 21 18.56 39.78 -21.29
N LYS A 22 18.55 41.00 -21.83
CA LYS A 22 17.91 41.48 -23.06
C LYS A 22 18.06 40.55 -24.28
N LYS A 23 16.97 40.43 -25.03
CA LYS A 23 16.92 40.01 -26.44
C LYS A 23 17.95 40.82 -27.26
N SER A 24 19.03 40.20 -27.70
CA SER A 24 19.88 40.75 -28.76
C SER A 24 19.96 39.75 -29.92
N ALA A 25 19.98 40.31 -31.14
CA ALA A 25 19.81 39.60 -32.39
C ALA A 25 21.10 38.90 -32.83
N SER A 26 21.14 37.57 -32.67
CA SER A 26 21.89 36.57 -33.46
C SER A 26 21.94 35.28 -32.62
N ASN A 27 20.91 34.44 -32.74
CA ASN A 27 20.69 33.35 -31.78
C ASN A 27 21.55 32.12 -32.12
N LYS A 28 22.83 32.16 -31.76
CA LYS A 28 23.72 30.97 -31.64
C LYS A 28 23.70 30.38 -30.23
N LEU A 29 22.59 30.53 -29.50
CA LEU A 29 22.48 30.00 -28.15
C LEU A 29 22.25 28.48 -28.17
N HIS A 30 22.86 27.77 -27.23
CA HIS A 30 22.61 26.35 -27.02
C HIS A 30 21.13 26.16 -26.63
N HIS A 31 20.51 25.02 -26.96
CA HIS A 31 19.08 24.77 -26.70
C HIS A 31 18.68 25.06 -25.24
N GLU A 32 19.51 24.62 -24.29
CA GLU A 32 19.41 24.87 -22.83
C GLU A 32 19.39 26.35 -22.41
N GLN A 33 19.91 27.25 -23.26
CA GLN A 33 19.97 28.69 -23.00
C GLN A 33 18.78 29.45 -23.59
N THR A 34 17.82 28.73 -24.18
CA THR A 34 16.58 29.33 -24.67
C THR A 34 15.68 29.69 -23.49
N LEU A 35 15.04 30.86 -23.55
CA LEU A 35 14.13 31.34 -22.51
C LEU A 35 13.10 30.30 -22.07
N SER A 36 12.48 29.59 -23.02
CA SER A 36 11.48 28.55 -22.71
C SER A 36 12.05 27.38 -21.90
N VAL A 37 13.28 26.95 -22.17
CA VAL A 37 13.93 25.87 -21.41
C VAL A 37 14.29 26.35 -20.02
N GLN A 38 14.80 27.58 -19.90
CA GLN A 38 15.14 28.19 -18.60
C GLN A 38 13.90 28.47 -17.74
N GLU A 39 12.78 28.87 -18.33
CA GLU A 39 11.50 29.03 -17.65
C GLU A 39 10.92 27.69 -17.18
N SER A 40 10.96 26.65 -18.03
CA SER A 40 10.54 25.29 -17.63
C SER A 40 11.38 24.80 -16.46
N PHE A 41 12.71 24.91 -16.56
CA PHE A 41 13.62 24.50 -15.51
C PHE A 41 13.38 25.26 -14.19
N ARG A 42 13.10 26.57 -14.27
CA ARG A 42 12.71 27.36 -13.10
C ARG A 42 11.43 26.82 -12.46
N ASN A 43 10.40 26.55 -13.27
CA ASN A 43 9.14 26.03 -12.78
C ASN A 43 9.32 24.65 -12.11
N ASP A 44 10.16 23.79 -12.68
CA ASP A 44 10.51 22.49 -12.12
C ASP A 44 11.21 22.63 -10.76
N ILE A 45 12.16 23.57 -10.63
CA ILE A 45 12.83 23.80 -9.35
C ILE A 45 11.87 24.37 -8.30
N VAL A 46 11.03 25.33 -8.67
CA VAL A 46 10.02 25.91 -7.75
C VAL A 46 9.07 24.81 -7.27
N SER A 47 8.64 23.92 -8.18
CA SER A 47 7.79 22.78 -7.85
C SER A 47 8.49 21.80 -6.91
N LEU A 48 9.76 21.46 -7.19
CA LEU A 48 10.56 20.60 -6.32
C LEU A 48 10.77 21.21 -4.93
N TYR A 49 11.01 22.52 -4.86
CA TYR A 49 11.12 23.23 -3.59
C TYR A 49 9.81 23.15 -2.80
N GLY A 50 8.68 23.42 -3.45
CA GLY A 50 7.36 23.29 -2.83
C GLY A 50 7.11 21.89 -2.27
N VAL A 51 7.44 20.85 -3.04
CA VAL A 51 7.36 19.45 -2.58
C VAL A 51 8.23 19.18 -1.36
N ILE A 52 9.46 19.68 -1.33
CA ILE A 52 10.39 19.47 -0.21
C ILE A 52 9.95 20.25 1.04
N ASP A 53 9.36 21.43 0.87
CA ASP A 53 8.82 22.26 1.95
C ASP A 53 7.54 21.64 2.54
N ASP A 54 6.61 21.23 1.67
CA ASP A 54 5.30 20.66 2.05
C ASP A 54 5.41 19.24 2.62
N LEU A 55 6.29 18.40 2.07
CA LEU A 55 6.40 16.98 2.42
C LEU A 55 7.67 16.66 3.21
N GLY A 56 8.53 17.64 3.45
CA GLY A 56 9.75 17.48 4.22
C GLY A 56 10.91 16.87 3.43
N ASN A 57 12.13 17.22 3.87
CA ASN A 57 13.39 16.89 3.21
C ASN A 57 13.62 15.38 3.09
N PRO A 58 13.67 14.82 1.87
CA PRO A 58 13.83 13.38 1.65
C PRO A 58 15.20 12.85 2.07
N PHE A 59 16.23 13.70 2.19
CA PHE A 59 17.58 13.27 2.60
C PHE A 59 17.74 13.15 4.12
N LEU A 60 16.76 13.62 4.90
CA LEU A 60 16.69 13.39 6.34
C LEU A 60 15.90 12.12 6.68
N GLU A 61 15.38 11.43 5.66
CA GLU A 61 14.61 10.20 5.83
C GLU A 61 15.55 9.06 6.24
N THR A 62 15.29 8.47 7.40
CA THR A 62 16.06 7.32 7.93
C THR A 62 15.49 5.98 7.50
N SER A 63 14.38 5.98 6.76
CA SER A 63 13.71 4.76 6.31
C SER A 63 14.49 4.01 5.23
N LYS A 64 14.36 2.69 5.24
CA LYS A 64 14.78 1.82 4.13
C LYS A 64 13.71 1.67 3.04
N ASP A 65 12.55 2.32 3.22
CA ASP A 65 11.44 2.28 2.26
C ASP A 65 11.76 3.13 1.02
N LEU A 66 11.35 2.63 -0.14
CA LEU A 66 11.41 3.39 -1.39
C LEU A 66 10.16 4.26 -1.52
N LEU A 67 10.35 5.59 -1.55
CA LEU A 67 9.27 6.59 -1.49
C LEU A 67 9.24 7.43 -2.78
N VAL A 68 8.04 7.77 -3.23
CA VAL A 68 7.86 8.81 -4.26
C VAL A 68 7.89 10.19 -3.58
N LEU A 69 8.74 11.09 -4.06
CA LEU A 69 9.03 12.36 -3.39
C LEU A 69 7.83 13.31 -3.29
N ASP A 70 7.05 13.41 -4.36
CA ASP A 70 5.91 14.32 -4.52
C ASP A 70 4.66 13.92 -3.74
N SER A 71 4.61 12.69 -3.23
CA SER A 71 3.40 12.10 -2.67
C SER A 71 3.64 11.28 -1.41
N LYS A 72 4.92 11.06 -1.04
CA LYS A 72 5.37 10.20 0.08
C LYS A 72 4.74 8.80 0.07
N ASN A 73 4.40 8.36 -1.14
CA ASN A 73 3.82 7.06 -1.41
C ASN A 73 4.92 6.01 -1.35
N ILE A 74 4.71 4.95 -0.55
CA ILE A 74 5.63 3.80 -0.51
C ILE A 74 5.40 2.92 -1.73
N VAL A 75 6.47 2.65 -2.45
CA VAL A 75 6.48 1.81 -3.65
C VAL A 75 6.21 0.35 -3.28
N ASP A 76 5.52 -0.38 -4.18
CA ASP A 76 5.21 -1.80 -3.96
C ASP A 76 6.48 -2.64 -3.75
N ILE A 77 6.41 -3.59 -2.82
CA ILE A 77 7.54 -4.46 -2.44
C ILE A 77 8.11 -5.21 -3.65
N SER A 78 7.28 -5.59 -4.62
CA SER A 78 7.74 -6.25 -5.84
C SER A 78 8.65 -5.35 -6.69
N VAL A 79 8.32 -4.06 -6.80
CA VAL A 79 9.14 -3.07 -7.52
C VAL A 79 10.44 -2.83 -6.76
N VAL A 80 10.39 -2.72 -5.44
CA VAL A 80 11.59 -2.59 -4.59
C VAL A 80 12.53 -3.78 -4.79
N LYS A 81 12.00 -5.01 -4.78
CA LYS A 81 12.77 -6.22 -5.05
C LYS A 81 13.40 -6.17 -6.44
N THR A 82 12.63 -5.83 -7.47
CA THR A 82 13.16 -5.68 -8.83
C THR A 82 14.32 -4.70 -8.86
N VAL A 83 14.16 -3.49 -8.33
CA VAL A 83 15.20 -2.45 -8.37
C VAL A 83 16.47 -2.92 -7.68
N ASN A 84 16.35 -3.63 -6.56
CA ASN A 84 17.50 -4.15 -5.82
C ASN A 84 18.21 -5.33 -6.52
N THR A 85 17.53 -6.08 -7.38
CA THR A 85 18.08 -7.29 -8.01
C THR A 85 18.26 -7.17 -9.53
N ILE A 86 17.92 -6.03 -10.14
CA ILE A 86 17.92 -5.90 -11.60
C ILE A 86 19.33 -5.98 -12.18
N GLU A 87 20.32 -5.44 -11.47
CA GLU A 87 21.73 -5.48 -11.89
C GLU A 87 22.27 -6.90 -11.89
N SER A 88 22.09 -7.64 -10.79
CA SER A 88 22.54 -9.04 -10.70
C SER A 88 21.84 -9.94 -11.71
N LEU A 89 20.54 -9.74 -11.94
CA LEU A 89 19.79 -10.46 -12.97
C LEU A 89 20.33 -10.15 -14.38
N GLY A 90 20.68 -8.89 -14.66
CA GLY A 90 21.28 -8.48 -15.92
C GLY A 90 22.63 -9.13 -16.15
N GLN A 91 23.46 -9.18 -15.10
CA GLN A 91 24.77 -9.83 -15.13
C GLN A 91 24.65 -11.34 -15.43
N GLU A 92 23.76 -12.05 -14.73
CA GLU A 92 23.51 -13.47 -14.95
C GLU A 92 23.05 -13.74 -16.39
N GLN A 93 22.15 -12.91 -16.92
CA GLN A 93 21.67 -13.03 -18.30
C GLN A 93 22.76 -12.76 -19.33
N PHE A 94 23.65 -11.80 -19.07
CA PHE A 94 24.78 -11.50 -19.93
C PHE A 94 25.78 -12.66 -19.97
N GLU A 95 26.13 -13.22 -18.81
CA GLU A 95 27.03 -14.37 -18.70
C GLU A 95 26.44 -15.59 -19.41
N LYS A 96 25.15 -15.87 -19.20
CA LYS A 96 24.42 -16.92 -19.90
C LYS A 96 24.44 -16.72 -21.42
N TYR A 97 24.15 -15.52 -21.89
CA TYR A 97 24.17 -15.20 -23.32
C TYR A 97 25.56 -15.42 -23.92
N THR A 98 26.60 -14.93 -23.26
CA THR A 98 27.99 -15.06 -23.70
C THR A 98 28.37 -16.53 -23.81
N LYS A 99 28.02 -17.33 -22.80
CA LYS A 99 28.29 -18.76 -22.79
C LYS A 99 27.56 -19.50 -23.92
N GLU A 100 26.23 -19.35 -24.01
CA GLU A 100 25.40 -20.10 -24.96
C GLU A 100 25.66 -19.72 -26.42
N ARG A 101 25.89 -18.42 -26.70
CA ARG A 101 25.99 -17.90 -28.07
C ARG A 101 27.43 -17.79 -28.58
N LEU A 102 28.37 -17.40 -27.72
CA LEU A 102 29.75 -17.09 -28.14
C LEU A 102 30.74 -18.22 -27.84
N VAL A 103 30.60 -18.88 -26.68
CA VAL A 103 31.52 -19.94 -26.24
C VAL A 103 31.06 -21.31 -26.74
N ASP A 104 29.92 -21.78 -26.24
CA ASP A 104 29.40 -23.13 -26.50
C ASP A 104 28.71 -23.22 -27.88
N ARG A 105 28.31 -22.07 -28.44
CA ARG A 105 27.62 -21.92 -29.75
C ARG A 105 26.41 -22.86 -29.91
N THR A 106 25.76 -23.19 -28.79
CA THR A 106 24.59 -24.06 -28.75
C THR A 106 23.36 -23.40 -29.35
N THR A 107 23.36 -22.07 -29.43
CA THR A 107 22.22 -21.28 -29.83
C THR A 107 22.69 -20.14 -30.76
N SER A 108 21.95 -19.82 -31.83
CA SER A 108 22.36 -18.84 -32.87
C SER A 108 22.35 -17.39 -32.40
N VAL A 109 23.36 -16.58 -32.69
CA VAL A 109 23.37 -15.14 -32.32
C VAL A 109 22.15 -14.38 -32.86
N PHE A 110 21.51 -14.87 -33.93
CA PHE A 110 20.35 -14.24 -34.56
C PHE A 110 19.00 -14.60 -33.91
N ASP A 111 18.96 -15.53 -32.96
CA ASP A 111 17.71 -15.90 -32.32
C ASP A 111 17.19 -14.77 -31.42
N THR A 112 15.87 -14.69 -31.31
CA THR A 112 15.22 -13.62 -30.55
C THR A 112 15.53 -13.68 -29.05
N ILE A 113 16.00 -12.56 -28.50
CA ILE A 113 16.18 -12.36 -27.06
C ILE A 113 14.84 -11.94 -26.46
N LYS A 114 14.33 -12.72 -25.50
CA LYS A 114 13.09 -12.40 -24.79
C LYS A 114 13.29 -11.21 -23.86
N ARG A 115 12.37 -10.25 -23.88
CA ARG A 115 12.35 -9.12 -22.94
C ARG A 115 11.93 -9.57 -21.54
N ASN A 116 12.63 -9.06 -20.53
CA ASN A 116 12.23 -9.24 -19.14
C ASN A 116 11.01 -8.37 -18.82
N LYS A 117 9.91 -8.99 -18.39
CA LYS A 117 8.70 -8.28 -17.94
C LYS A 117 8.75 -8.05 -16.44
N LEU A 118 9.70 -7.24 -15.99
CA LEU A 118 9.88 -6.93 -14.57
C LEU A 118 8.96 -5.79 -14.14
N PRO A 119 8.38 -5.85 -12.93
CA PRO A 119 7.61 -4.75 -12.40
C PRO A 119 8.53 -3.59 -12.03
N LEU A 120 8.26 -2.41 -12.60
CA LEU A 120 9.00 -1.15 -12.40
C LEU A 120 8.02 -0.02 -12.08
N PHE A 121 8.52 1.19 -11.81
CA PHE A 121 7.69 2.34 -11.39
C PHE A 121 6.54 2.66 -12.37
N GLN A 122 6.77 2.55 -13.68
CA GLN A 122 5.74 2.78 -14.72
C GLN A 122 4.90 1.52 -15.02
N THR A 123 5.34 0.36 -14.57
CA THR A 123 4.71 -0.95 -14.79
C THR A 123 4.60 -1.72 -13.47
N PRO A 124 3.84 -1.21 -12.48
CA PRO A 124 3.59 -1.97 -11.27
C PRO A 124 2.84 -3.28 -11.62
N PRO A 125 2.99 -4.35 -10.82
CA PRO A 125 2.27 -5.57 -11.07
C PRO A 125 0.77 -5.27 -11.08
N PRO A 126 -0.01 -5.87 -12.01
CA PRO A 126 -1.45 -5.77 -11.93
C PRO A 126 -1.89 -6.30 -10.56
N ALA A 127 -2.57 -5.46 -9.77
CA ALA A 127 -3.23 -5.91 -8.55
C ALA A 127 -4.00 -7.20 -8.89
N LYS A 128 -3.77 -8.30 -8.16
CA LYS A 128 -4.37 -9.62 -8.45
C LYS A 128 -5.89 -9.49 -8.65
N LYS A 129 -6.31 -9.31 -9.90
CA LYS A 129 -7.72 -9.26 -10.33
C LYS A 129 -8.10 -10.66 -10.73
N THR A 130 -8.15 -11.56 -9.77
CA THR A 130 -9.00 -12.73 -9.97
C THR A 130 -10.41 -12.28 -9.63
N SER A 131 -11.24 -12.07 -10.65
CA SER A 131 -12.62 -11.68 -10.42
C SER A 131 -13.30 -12.75 -9.55
N THR A 132 -14.18 -12.35 -8.65
CA THR A 132 -14.97 -13.28 -7.82
C THR A 132 -15.76 -14.28 -8.68
N THR A 133 -16.07 -13.91 -9.93
CA THR A 133 -16.76 -14.74 -10.92
C THR A 133 -15.87 -15.86 -11.47
N ASP A 134 -14.62 -15.55 -11.85
CA ASP A 134 -13.67 -16.55 -12.37
C ASP A 134 -13.37 -17.62 -11.31
N HIS A 135 -13.28 -17.20 -10.04
CA HIS A 135 -13.08 -18.11 -8.91
C HIS A 135 -14.23 -19.07 -8.70
N LYS A 136 -15.48 -18.58 -8.78
CA LYS A 136 -16.68 -19.43 -8.68
C LYS A 136 -16.69 -20.47 -9.81
N LEU A 137 -16.30 -20.07 -11.02
CA LEU A 137 -16.24 -20.95 -12.18
C LEU A 137 -15.15 -22.03 -12.04
N MET A 138 -13.97 -21.68 -11.51
CA MET A 138 -12.91 -22.67 -11.22
C MET A 138 -13.34 -23.66 -10.14
N ALA A 139 -13.99 -23.20 -9.07
CA ALA A 139 -14.52 -24.07 -8.02
C ALA A 139 -15.59 -25.04 -8.56
N LEU A 140 -16.52 -24.54 -9.39
CA LEU A 140 -17.54 -25.38 -10.04
C LEU A 140 -16.92 -26.46 -10.94
N LYS A 141 -15.90 -26.11 -11.73
CA LYS A 141 -15.16 -27.09 -12.55
C LYS A 141 -14.49 -28.17 -11.71
N SER A 142 -13.86 -27.77 -10.60
CA SER A 142 -13.23 -28.71 -9.67
C SER A 142 -14.26 -29.66 -9.02
N ASN A 143 -15.40 -29.10 -8.58
CA ASN A 143 -16.50 -29.89 -8.01
C ASN A 143 -17.07 -30.88 -9.04
N CYS A 144 -17.31 -30.42 -10.27
CA CYS A 144 -17.80 -31.28 -11.34
C CYS A 144 -16.84 -32.44 -11.64
N SER A 145 -15.54 -32.17 -11.67
CA SER A 145 -14.51 -33.21 -11.84
C SER A 145 -14.47 -34.19 -10.66
N LEU A 146 -14.61 -33.71 -9.42
CA LEU A 146 -14.66 -34.56 -8.24
C LEU A 146 -15.89 -35.47 -8.24
N PHE A 147 -17.09 -34.91 -8.48
CA PHE A 147 -18.32 -35.69 -8.53
C PHE A 147 -18.37 -36.65 -9.71
N SER A 148 -17.80 -36.30 -10.87
CA SER A 148 -17.67 -37.22 -12.00
C SER A 148 -16.80 -38.43 -11.65
N ARG A 149 -15.69 -38.20 -10.93
CA ARG A 149 -14.81 -39.28 -10.45
C ARG A 149 -15.50 -40.14 -9.39
N LEU A 150 -16.23 -39.51 -8.46
CA LEU A 150 -17.04 -40.23 -7.47
C LEU A 150 -18.07 -41.12 -8.15
N TYR A 151 -18.80 -40.58 -9.13
CA TYR A 151 -19.80 -41.34 -9.89
C TYR A 151 -19.18 -42.58 -10.53
N ILE A 152 -18.06 -42.44 -11.24
CA ILE A 152 -17.35 -43.58 -11.86
C ILE A 152 -16.85 -44.58 -10.79
N ALA A 153 -16.35 -44.09 -9.66
CA ALA A 153 -15.92 -44.94 -8.56
C ALA A 153 -17.10 -45.75 -7.98
N CYS A 154 -18.27 -45.14 -7.81
CA CYS A 154 -19.48 -45.81 -7.33
C CYS A 154 -20.04 -46.84 -8.33
N GLN A 155 -19.72 -46.74 -9.63
CA GLN A 155 -20.09 -47.76 -10.62
C GLN A 155 -19.23 -49.02 -10.54
N SER A 156 -18.01 -48.91 -10.01
CA SER A 156 -17.04 -50.02 -9.94
C SER A 156 -16.82 -50.55 -8.53
N ARG A 157 -17.22 -49.79 -7.51
CA ARG A 157 -17.11 -50.10 -6.08
C ARG A 157 -18.42 -49.67 -5.42
N ASP A 158 -18.91 -50.43 -4.44
CA ASP A 158 -20.10 -50.07 -3.66
C ASP A 158 -19.79 -48.84 -2.78
N GLY A 159 -19.93 -47.66 -3.37
CA GLY A 159 -19.44 -46.41 -2.82
C GLY A 159 -20.38 -45.82 -1.77
N ASN A 160 -19.89 -45.67 -0.54
CA ASN A 160 -20.66 -45.06 0.54
C ASN A 160 -20.64 -43.52 0.44
N LEU A 161 -21.79 -42.95 0.05
CA LEU A 161 -21.96 -41.49 -0.05
C LEU A 161 -21.92 -40.80 1.31
N ASP A 162 -22.42 -41.43 2.37
CA ASP A 162 -22.41 -40.86 3.72
C ASP A 162 -20.98 -40.69 4.24
N ASP A 163 -20.11 -41.66 3.97
CA ASP A 163 -18.70 -41.60 4.32
C ASP A 163 -17.96 -40.55 3.46
N PHE A 164 -18.27 -40.48 2.17
CA PHE A 164 -17.73 -39.46 1.28
C PHE A 164 -18.05 -38.04 1.79
N PHE A 165 -19.32 -37.75 2.08
CA PHE A 165 -19.74 -36.41 2.54
C PHE A 165 -19.38 -36.10 4.00
N ARG A 166 -18.96 -37.11 4.78
CA ARG A 166 -18.43 -36.92 6.13
C ARG A 166 -17.09 -36.18 6.14
N HIS A 167 -16.33 -36.26 5.06
CA HIS A 167 -14.99 -35.68 4.96
C HIS A 167 -14.92 -34.49 4.00
N GLU A 168 -13.98 -33.57 4.24
CA GLU A 168 -13.71 -32.46 3.32
C GLU A 168 -12.91 -32.97 2.11
N ASN A 169 -13.60 -33.20 0.99
CA ASN A 169 -12.99 -33.71 -0.25
C ASN A 169 -12.34 -32.63 -1.15
N HIS A 170 -12.18 -31.42 -0.63
CA HIS A 170 -11.55 -30.31 -1.32
C HIS A 170 -10.11 -30.12 -0.86
N ALA A 171 -9.27 -29.55 -1.72
CA ALA A 171 -7.88 -29.21 -1.36
C ALA A 171 -7.79 -28.22 -0.18
N PHE A 172 -8.89 -27.52 0.13
CA PHE A 172 -8.98 -26.57 1.24
C PHE A 172 -10.33 -26.72 1.94
N PRO A 173 -10.38 -26.57 3.28
CA PRO A 173 -11.61 -26.62 4.07
C PRO A 173 -12.59 -25.52 3.65
N PRO A 174 -13.77 -25.81 3.06
CA PRO A 174 -14.73 -24.76 2.66
C PRO A 174 -15.33 -24.01 3.86
N SER A 175 -15.28 -24.64 5.03
CA SER A 175 -15.68 -24.08 6.32
C SER A 175 -14.80 -22.88 6.72
N LEU A 176 -13.49 -22.95 6.45
CA LEU A 176 -12.49 -21.96 6.88
C LEU A 176 -11.87 -21.17 5.71
N SER A 177 -11.94 -21.70 4.49
CA SER A 177 -11.24 -21.19 3.32
C SER A 177 -12.15 -21.05 2.11
N GLN A 178 -11.90 -19.98 1.36
CA GLN A 178 -12.37 -19.80 0.01
C GLN A 178 -11.16 -19.83 -0.93
N ASN A 179 -10.97 -20.97 -1.59
CA ASN A 179 -9.91 -21.22 -2.58
C ASN A 179 -8.49 -20.94 -2.06
N GLY A 180 -8.14 -21.52 -0.91
CA GLY A 180 -6.82 -21.36 -0.27
C GLY A 180 -6.63 -20.01 0.44
N THR A 181 -7.64 -19.14 0.44
CA THR A 181 -7.63 -17.89 1.22
C THR A 181 -8.63 -17.97 2.37
N ILE A 182 -8.40 -17.26 3.47
CA ILE A 182 -9.34 -17.24 4.61
C ILE A 182 -10.72 -16.77 4.16
N ARG A 183 -11.74 -17.54 4.54
CA ARG A 183 -13.15 -17.19 4.40
C ARG A 183 -13.50 -16.15 5.46
N LEU A 184 -13.90 -14.96 5.03
CA LEU A 184 -14.29 -13.87 5.92
C LEU A 184 -15.81 -13.88 6.08
N GLY A 185 -16.31 -13.90 7.32
CA GLY A 185 -17.72 -13.64 7.64
C GLY A 185 -17.98 -12.15 7.85
N THR A 186 -19.25 -11.76 7.95
CA THR A 186 -19.59 -10.40 8.40
C THR A 186 -19.67 -10.37 9.93
N LYS A 187 -19.21 -9.28 10.56
CA LYS A 187 -19.28 -9.13 12.03
C LYS A 187 -20.73 -9.27 12.53
N ALA A 188 -21.70 -8.90 11.70
CA ALA A 188 -23.13 -9.06 11.94
C ALA A 188 -23.57 -10.52 12.07
N ASP A 189 -22.97 -11.46 11.34
CA ASP A 189 -23.29 -12.90 11.48
C ASP A 189 -22.99 -13.41 12.89
N LEU A 190 -21.95 -12.87 13.54
CA LEU A 190 -21.55 -13.23 14.90
C LEU A 190 -22.42 -12.52 15.96
N LEU A 191 -22.67 -11.23 15.77
CA LEU A 191 -23.52 -10.43 16.65
C LEU A 191 -24.97 -10.94 16.68
N SER A 192 -25.63 -10.99 15.51
CA SER A 192 -27.06 -11.32 15.41
C SER A 192 -27.39 -12.79 15.69
N LYS A 193 -26.50 -13.73 15.33
CA LYS A 193 -26.80 -15.17 15.45
C LYS A 193 -26.29 -15.78 16.75
N CYS A 194 -25.20 -15.26 17.31
CA CYS A 194 -24.52 -15.88 18.46
C CYS A 194 -24.58 -15.04 19.73
N LEU A 195 -24.37 -13.72 19.66
CA LEU A 195 -24.12 -12.90 20.85
C LEU A 195 -25.37 -12.16 21.38
N GLU A 196 -26.25 -11.68 20.50
CA GLU A 196 -27.48 -10.99 20.88
C GLU A 196 -28.45 -11.89 21.67
N ARG A 197 -28.45 -13.21 21.41
CA ARG A 197 -29.24 -14.17 22.19
C ARG A 197 -28.71 -14.42 23.60
N LEU A 198 -27.43 -14.15 23.84
CA LEU A 198 -26.76 -14.44 25.11
C LEU A 198 -26.76 -13.24 26.07
N THR A 199 -27.18 -12.06 25.59
CA THR A 199 -27.07 -10.82 26.37
C THR A 199 -28.42 -10.12 26.41
N PRO A 200 -29.11 -10.05 27.56
CA PRO A 200 -30.32 -9.25 27.67
C PRO A 200 -29.97 -7.76 27.48
N PRO A 201 -30.75 -7.01 26.68
CA PRO A 201 -30.53 -5.58 26.51
C PRO A 201 -30.67 -4.89 27.87
N THR A 202 -29.61 -4.19 28.29
CA THR A 202 -29.58 -3.45 29.56
C THR A 202 -29.31 -1.99 29.23
N ASP A 203 -30.23 -1.09 29.62
CA ASP A 203 -30.14 0.34 29.33
C ASP A 203 -29.34 1.13 30.39
N VAL A 204 -28.78 0.43 31.38
CA VAL A 204 -28.05 1.03 32.49
C VAL A 204 -26.57 1.13 32.12
N LYS A 205 -26.10 2.34 31.84
CA LYS A 205 -24.68 2.61 31.65
C LYS A 205 -23.97 2.50 33.01
N PRO A 206 -22.99 1.58 33.19
CA PRO A 206 -22.26 1.48 34.44
C PRO A 206 -21.40 2.73 34.64
N VAL A 207 -21.24 3.14 35.90
CA VAL A 207 -20.23 4.13 36.28
C VAL A 207 -18.86 3.47 36.13
N VAL A 208 -17.98 4.10 35.35
CA VAL A 208 -16.65 3.56 35.03
C VAL A 208 -15.57 4.51 35.50
N SER A 209 -14.49 3.98 36.08
CA SER A 209 -13.32 4.76 36.48
C SER A 209 -12.29 4.91 35.35
N SER A 210 -12.35 4.06 34.33
CA SER A 210 -11.38 4.03 33.23
C SER A 210 -12.06 3.69 31.91
N VAL A 211 -11.53 4.27 30.82
CA VAL A 211 -12.00 4.02 29.45
C VAL A 211 -10.81 3.61 28.58
N ILE A 212 -10.98 2.51 27.84
CA ILE A 212 -10.00 2.06 26.85
C ILE A 212 -10.61 2.29 25.47
N LEU A 213 -9.92 3.07 24.64
CA LEU A 213 -10.36 3.43 23.30
C LEU A 213 -9.52 2.69 22.25
N ASP A 214 -10.20 2.13 21.26
CA ASP A 214 -9.56 1.71 20.01
C ASP A 214 -9.22 2.97 19.20
N GLY A 215 -7.94 3.37 19.21
CA GLY A 215 -7.47 4.58 18.56
C GLY A 215 -7.74 4.59 17.05
N SER A 216 -7.61 3.44 16.39
CA SER A 216 -7.91 3.33 14.94
C SER A 216 -9.39 3.54 14.66
N ALA A 217 -10.28 3.04 15.53
CA ALA A 217 -11.71 3.30 15.41
C ALA A 217 -12.05 4.78 15.65
N VAL A 218 -11.44 5.41 16.64
CA VAL A 218 -11.63 6.84 16.94
C VAL A 218 -11.21 7.71 15.75
N VAL A 219 -10.04 7.47 15.17
CA VAL A 219 -9.57 8.21 13.98
C VAL A 219 -10.50 8.01 12.77
N ASN A 220 -11.06 6.82 12.60
CA ASN A 220 -12.02 6.55 11.52
C ASN A 220 -13.33 7.32 11.69
N MET A 221 -13.80 7.44 12.94
CA MET A 221 -14.98 8.21 13.27
C MET A 221 -14.76 9.72 13.14
N LEU A 222 -13.60 10.22 13.57
CA LEU A 222 -13.26 11.64 13.58
C LEU A 222 -12.70 12.08 12.22
N LYS A 223 -13.58 12.57 11.35
CA LYS A 223 -13.18 13.09 10.03
C LYS A 223 -12.55 14.48 10.15
N PRO A 224 -11.40 14.74 9.50
CA PRO A 224 -10.82 16.08 9.41
C PRO A 224 -11.68 16.93 8.47
N VAL A 225 -12.32 17.97 8.99
CA VAL A 225 -13.09 18.95 8.22
C VAL A 225 -12.41 20.30 8.35
N ASN A 226 -12.06 20.94 7.23
CA ASN A 226 -11.33 22.22 7.19
C ASN A 226 -9.97 22.20 7.93
N ILE A 227 -9.32 21.05 7.96
CA ILE A 227 -7.99 20.86 8.56
C ILE A 227 -6.96 20.75 7.44
N LYS A 228 -5.82 21.45 7.55
CA LYS A 228 -4.74 21.39 6.56
C LYS A 228 -3.73 20.30 6.86
N SER A 229 -3.25 20.19 8.11
CA SER A 229 -2.17 19.27 8.49
C SER A 229 -2.58 18.27 9.59
N PHE A 230 -1.82 17.19 9.73
CA PHE A 230 -2.07 16.20 10.79
C PHE A 230 -1.83 16.77 12.19
N ASN A 231 -0.92 17.72 12.37
CA ASN A 231 -0.76 18.45 13.63
C ASN A 231 -2.04 19.24 13.98
N GLU A 232 -2.61 19.95 12.99
CA GLU A 232 -3.86 20.68 13.19
C GLU A 232 -5.03 19.73 13.48
N TYR A 233 -5.07 18.55 12.84
CA TYR A 233 -6.04 17.50 13.15
C TYR A 233 -5.92 17.01 14.60
N ALA A 234 -4.69 16.75 15.05
CA ALA A 234 -4.43 16.28 16.40
C ALA A 234 -4.92 17.32 17.44
N LEU A 235 -4.52 18.58 17.27
CA LEU A 235 -4.82 19.65 18.23
C LEU A 235 -6.30 20.09 18.22
N LYS A 236 -6.94 20.15 17.04
CA LYS A 236 -8.30 20.70 16.91
C LYS A 236 -9.42 19.66 16.94
N VAL A 237 -9.12 18.40 16.63
CA VAL A 237 -10.15 17.35 16.49
C VAL A 237 -9.89 16.20 17.44
N PHE A 238 -8.73 15.55 17.36
CA PHE A 238 -8.48 14.31 18.08
C PHE A 238 -8.34 14.55 19.59
N ILE A 239 -7.43 15.43 20.02
CA ILE A 239 -7.19 15.70 21.45
C ILE A 239 -8.44 16.25 22.15
N PRO A 240 -9.18 17.24 21.60
CA PRO A 240 -10.41 17.73 22.22
C PRO A 240 -11.47 16.64 22.42
N TYR A 241 -11.59 15.70 21.48
CA TYR A 241 -12.50 14.56 21.61
C TYR A 241 -12.11 13.66 22.79
N ILE A 242 -10.83 13.32 22.91
CA ILE A 242 -10.30 12.52 24.03
C ILE A 242 -10.50 13.24 25.37
N GLN A 243 -10.16 14.53 25.43
CA GLN A 243 -10.34 15.34 26.64
C GLN A 243 -11.79 15.41 27.08
N ASN A 244 -12.74 15.46 26.14
CA ASN A 244 -14.16 15.48 26.48
C ASN A 244 -14.63 14.15 27.10
N ILE A 245 -14.11 13.01 26.63
CA ILE A 245 -14.34 11.70 27.28
C ILE A 245 -13.74 11.68 28.69
N GLY A 246 -12.57 12.30 28.85
CA GLY A 246 -11.82 12.34 30.10
C GLY A 246 -12.47 13.11 31.26
N LYS A 247 -13.51 13.90 31.00
CA LYS A 247 -14.18 14.70 32.05
C LYS A 247 -14.84 13.81 33.11
N ASP A 248 -15.35 12.66 32.69
CA ASP A 248 -16.16 11.78 33.54
C ASP A 248 -15.40 10.55 34.04
N VAL A 249 -14.09 10.45 33.76
CA VAL A 249 -13.29 9.25 34.06
C VAL A 249 -11.91 9.61 34.58
N GLN A 250 -11.35 8.76 35.44
CA GLN A 250 -10.04 9.02 36.06
C GLN A 250 -8.87 8.71 35.12
N ARG A 251 -9.07 7.81 34.16
CA ARG A 251 -8.04 7.34 33.23
C ARG A 251 -8.60 7.04 31.85
N ILE A 252 -7.85 7.43 30.82
CA ILE A 252 -8.09 7.03 29.44
C ILE A 252 -6.85 6.34 28.90
N ASP A 253 -7.02 5.15 28.34
CA ASP A 253 -5.99 4.47 27.57
C ASP A 253 -6.41 4.42 26.09
N ILE A 254 -5.50 4.82 25.19
CA ILE A 254 -5.73 4.73 23.75
C ILE A 254 -4.84 3.62 23.19
N VAL A 255 -5.47 2.60 22.63
CA VAL A 255 -4.79 1.44 22.07
C VAL A 255 -4.85 1.52 20.56
N PHE A 256 -3.69 1.56 19.93
CA PHE A 256 -3.57 1.42 18.48
C PHE A 256 -3.21 -0.02 18.14
N ASP A 257 -3.73 -0.49 17.01
CA ASP A 257 -3.40 -1.82 16.49
C ASP A 257 -1.89 -1.94 16.27
N THR A 258 -1.29 -3.00 16.82
CA THR A 258 0.09 -3.39 16.51
C THR A 258 0.08 -4.41 15.39
N TYR A 259 0.88 -4.16 14.36
CA TYR A 259 0.93 -5.02 13.18
C TYR A 259 2.13 -5.96 13.28
N ILE A 260 1.85 -7.22 13.61
CA ILE A 260 2.85 -8.29 13.66
C ILE A 260 2.86 -9.02 12.31
N ASP A 261 4.06 -9.26 11.79
CA ASP A 261 4.26 -10.06 10.58
C ASP A 261 3.71 -11.49 10.77
N ASN A 262 3.24 -12.11 9.68
CA ASN A 262 2.65 -13.46 9.66
C ASN A 262 1.36 -13.65 10.48
N SER A 263 0.69 -12.56 10.89
CA SER A 263 -0.64 -12.65 11.53
C SER A 263 -1.78 -12.84 10.53
N LEU A 264 -2.92 -13.39 10.99
CA LEU A 264 -4.17 -13.43 10.19
C LEU A 264 -4.62 -12.03 9.75
N LYS A 265 -4.36 -10.99 10.56
CA LYS A 265 -4.62 -9.60 10.21
C LYS A 265 -3.80 -9.14 9.00
N ALA A 266 -2.54 -9.58 8.84
CA ALA A 266 -1.69 -9.23 7.71
C ALA A 266 -2.28 -9.70 6.36
N SER A 267 -2.79 -10.93 6.30
CA SER A 267 -3.47 -11.46 5.10
C SER A 267 -4.80 -10.74 4.79
N THR A 268 -5.54 -10.34 5.84
CA THR A 268 -6.82 -9.63 5.69
C THR A 268 -6.61 -8.21 5.17
N ARG A 269 -5.47 -7.58 5.51
CA ARG A 269 -5.07 -6.26 5.03
C ARG A 269 -4.87 -6.22 3.51
N GLY A 270 -4.22 -7.23 2.93
CA GLY A 270 -4.03 -7.32 1.47
C GLY A 270 -5.36 -7.36 0.67
N LYS A 271 -6.49 -7.64 1.34
CA LYS A 271 -7.83 -7.64 0.76
C LYS A 271 -8.63 -6.34 1.03
N ARG A 272 -8.27 -5.54 2.04
CA ARG A 272 -9.10 -4.39 2.53
C ARG A 272 -8.90 -3.09 1.75
N GLY A 273 -7.77 -2.90 1.05
CA GLY A 273 -7.51 -1.68 0.31
C GLY A 273 -6.43 -1.86 -0.77
N LYS A 274 -6.56 -1.13 -1.88
CA LYS A 274 -5.56 -1.01 -2.95
C LYS A 274 -4.81 0.32 -2.91
N GLY A 275 -5.13 1.18 -1.95
CA GLY A 275 -4.54 2.49 -1.82
C GLY A 275 -3.08 2.42 -1.36
N ILE A 276 -2.41 3.53 -1.56
CA ILE A 276 -0.97 3.62 -1.41
C ILE A 276 -0.64 3.90 0.06
N ARG A 277 0.35 3.19 0.61
CA ARG A 277 0.80 3.44 1.98
C ARG A 277 1.48 4.81 2.00
N ARG A 278 1.01 5.72 2.84
CA ARG A 278 1.61 7.04 3.05
C ARG A 278 2.18 7.14 4.46
N ARG A 279 3.36 7.74 4.57
CA ARG A 279 3.93 8.15 5.86
C ARG A 279 3.28 9.46 6.28
N VAL A 280 3.02 9.62 7.58
CA VAL A 280 2.46 10.84 8.16
C VAL A 280 3.46 11.42 9.14
N GLN A 281 3.74 12.70 8.95
CA GLN A 281 4.44 13.57 9.88
C GLN A 281 3.50 14.72 10.27
N ASP A 282 3.87 15.49 11.30
CA ASP A 282 3.05 16.55 11.87
C ASP A 282 2.66 17.61 10.82
N GLU A 283 3.60 17.99 9.95
CA GLU A 283 3.43 18.97 8.89
C GLU A 283 2.75 18.39 7.64
N THR A 284 2.61 17.06 7.55
CA THR A 284 2.02 16.44 6.36
C THR A 284 0.58 16.89 6.18
N ASN A 285 0.22 17.24 4.95
CA ASN A 285 -1.15 17.64 4.63
C ASN A 285 -2.14 16.48 4.75
N VAL A 286 -3.33 16.77 5.29
CA VAL A 286 -4.42 15.81 5.39
C VAL A 286 -4.97 15.52 3.99
N PRO A 287 -5.13 14.24 3.61
CA PRO A 287 -5.66 13.89 2.29
C PRO A 287 -7.13 14.25 2.16
N GLY A 288 -7.52 14.76 0.98
CA GLY A 288 -8.92 15.09 0.68
C GLY A 288 -9.90 13.92 0.75
N ASN A 289 -9.43 12.68 0.49
CA ASN A 289 -10.22 11.46 0.66
C ASN A 289 -9.80 10.68 1.91
N TRP A 290 -10.39 11.03 3.05
CA TRP A 290 -10.07 10.44 4.36
C TRP A 290 -10.33 8.92 4.43
N GLN A 291 -11.43 8.44 3.84
CA GLN A 291 -11.80 7.02 3.88
C GLN A 291 -10.83 6.15 3.08
N GLU A 292 -10.42 6.62 1.90
CA GLU A 292 -9.40 5.94 1.11
C GLU A 292 -8.04 5.93 1.82
N PHE A 293 -7.66 7.05 2.42
CA PHE A 293 -6.45 7.13 3.24
C PHE A 293 -6.46 6.09 4.36
N LEU A 294 -7.52 6.03 5.18
CA LEU A 294 -7.63 5.09 6.29
C LEU A 294 -7.67 3.63 5.86
N SER A 295 -8.14 3.33 4.65
CA SER A 295 -8.13 1.97 4.11
C SER A 295 -6.71 1.40 3.95
N CYS A 296 -5.70 2.27 3.87
CA CYS A 296 -4.31 1.91 3.57
C CYS A 296 -3.30 2.44 4.60
N PHE A 297 -3.75 3.29 5.51
CA PHE A 297 -2.95 3.90 6.54
C PHE A 297 -2.57 2.89 7.64
N ILE A 298 -1.31 2.96 8.06
CA ILE A 298 -0.81 2.30 9.26
C ILE A 298 -0.36 3.43 10.17
N PHE A 299 -0.93 3.49 11.38
CA PHE A 299 -0.26 4.18 12.49
C PHE A 299 1.01 3.41 12.82
N SER A 300 2.09 3.69 12.10
CA SER A 300 3.42 3.44 12.62
C SER A 300 3.75 4.70 13.39
N LEU A 301 3.36 4.73 14.67
CA LEU A 301 3.96 5.66 15.61
C LEU A 301 5.46 5.41 15.52
N ILE A 302 6.16 6.34 14.89
CA ILE A 302 7.62 6.40 14.93
C ILE A 302 7.94 6.54 16.43
N LYS A 303 8.47 5.47 17.00
CA LYS A 303 9.16 5.54 18.29
C LYS A 303 10.45 6.33 18.11
#